data_AF-A0A7R7G233-F1
#
_entry.id   AF-A0A7R7G233-F1
#
_cell.length_a   1.000
_cell.length_b   1.000
_cell.length_c   1.000
_cell.angle_alpha   90.00
_cell.angle_beta   90.00
_cell.angle_gamma   90.00
#
_symmetry.space_group_name_H-M   'P 1'
#
loop_
_entity.id
_entity.type
_entity.pdbx_description
1 polymer ?
#
loop_
_entity_poly.entity_id
_entity_poly.type
_entity_poly.pdbx_seq_one_letter_code
_entity_poly.pdbx_strand_id
1 'polypeptide(L)'
;LFAMHGGTILAVTRFGGDRELEQIYDRGTASERAALFWRWTMGFNATMEGIHRWAWWFAVLTPLTGGIGILLTGTVVDNWYIWAQEHNFVTEYTQPYGVDAYVGQGG
;
A
#
# COMPACT_ATOMS: atom_id res chain seq x y z
N LEU A 1 0.07 -6.27 -2.56
CA LEU A 1 -1.14 -7.13 -2.71
C LEU A 1 -1.01 -8.12 -3.87
N PHE A 2 -0.70 -7.69 -5.10
CA PHE A 2 -0.62 -8.61 -6.25
C PHE A 2 0.36 -9.77 -6.02
N ALA A 3 1.58 -9.50 -5.57
CA ALA A 3 2.56 -10.57 -5.27
C ALA A 3 2.03 -11.62 -4.28
N MET A 4 1.37 -11.18 -3.21
CA MET A 4 0.76 -12.06 -2.20
C MET A 4 -0.36 -12.91 -2.80
N HIS A 5 -1.27 -12.27 -3.54
CA HIS A 5 -2.40 -12.93 -4.16
C HIS A 5 -1.96 -13.92 -5.25
N GLY A 6 -1.15 -13.47 -6.21
CA GLY A 6 -0.63 -14.33 -7.29
C GLY A 6 0.18 -15.51 -6.76
N GLY A 7 1.03 -15.28 -5.75
CA GLY A 7 1.75 -16.37 -5.09
C GLY A 7 0.81 -17.37 -4.39
N THR A 8 -0.27 -16.88 -3.78
CA THR A 8 -1.29 -17.74 -3.14
C THR A 8 -2.03 -18.58 -4.17
N ILE A 9 -2.50 -17.98 -5.26
CA ILE A 9 -3.25 -18.70 -6.31
C ILE A 9 -2.39 -19.80 -6.91
N LEU A 10 -1.14 -19.51 -7.27
CA LEU A 10 -0.20 -20.52 -7.76
C LEU A 10 0.03 -21.65 -6.75
N ALA A 11 0.09 -21.34 -5.46
CA ALA A 11 0.27 -22.35 -4.40
C ALA A 11 -0.95 -23.27 -4.23
N VAL A 12 -2.16 -22.81 -4.60
CA VAL A 12 -3.40 -23.60 -4.52
C VAL A 12 -3.95 -24.06 -5.88
N THR A 13 -3.24 -23.83 -6.99
CA THR A 13 -3.66 -24.26 -8.34
C THR A 13 -3.91 -25.76 -8.44
N ARG A 14 -3.16 -26.59 -7.70
CA ARG A 14 -3.42 -28.06 -7.65
C ARG A 14 -4.80 -28.44 -7.11
N PHE A 15 -5.49 -27.49 -6.47
CA PHE A 15 -6.86 -27.63 -5.96
C PHE A 15 -7.88 -26.85 -6.80
N GLY A 16 -7.48 -26.33 -7.96
CA GLY A 16 -8.30 -25.48 -8.82
C GLY A 16 -8.50 -24.06 -8.30
N GLY A 17 -7.53 -23.51 -7.57
CA GLY A 17 -7.64 -22.16 -7.00
C GLY A 17 -7.64 -21.02 -8.01
N ASP A 18 -7.21 -21.27 -9.24
CA ASP A 18 -7.28 -20.35 -10.39
C ASP A 18 -8.71 -20.22 -10.95
N ARG A 19 -9.61 -21.15 -10.64
CA ARG A 19 -11.04 -21.10 -10.98
C ARG A 19 -11.80 -20.27 -9.96
N GLU A 20 -11.44 -18.99 -9.89
CA GLU A 20 -11.81 -18.11 -8.78
C GLU A 20 -13.31 -17.82 -8.71
N LEU A 21 -14.01 -17.77 -9.85
CA LEU A 21 -15.47 -17.57 -9.87
C LEU A 21 -16.20 -18.72 -9.18
N GLU A 22 -15.82 -19.97 -9.48
CA GLU A 22 -16.39 -21.14 -8.82
C GLU A 22 -16.03 -21.18 -7.35
N GLN A 23 -14.79 -20.82 -6.99
CA GLN A 23 -14.34 -20.72 -5.60
C GLN A 23 -15.06 -19.63 -4.78
N ILE A 24 -15.54 -18.57 -5.45
CA ILE A 24 -16.35 -17.50 -4.85
C ILE A 24 -17.78 -17.99 -4.63
N TYR A 25 -18.37 -18.63 -5.63
CA TYR A 25 -19.75 -19.11 -5.57
C TYR A 25 -19.92 -20.31 -4.64
N ASP A 26 -19.04 -21.30 -4.75
CA ASP A 26 -19.00 -22.51 -3.93
C ASP A 26 -17.60 -22.74 -3.37
N ARG A 27 -17.48 -22.57 -2.05
CA ARG A 27 -16.19 -22.50 -1.38
C ARG A 27 -15.50 -23.87 -1.36
N GLY A 28 -14.43 -24.01 -2.13
CA GLY A 28 -13.61 -25.22 -2.16
C GLY A 28 -12.38 -25.19 -1.24
N THR A 29 -11.67 -26.33 -1.16
CA THR A 29 -10.46 -26.47 -0.33
C THR A 29 -9.32 -25.51 -0.74
N ALA A 30 -9.29 -25.07 -2.01
CA ALA A 30 -8.35 -24.05 -2.46
C ALA A 30 -8.55 -22.74 -1.68
N SER A 31 -9.78 -22.24 -1.62
CA SER A 31 -10.16 -21.03 -0.88
C SER A 31 -9.96 -21.15 0.62
N GLU A 32 -10.26 -22.32 1.20
CA GLU A 32 -10.07 -22.56 2.64
C GLU A 32 -8.58 -22.55 3.03
N ARG A 33 -7.73 -23.23 2.25
CA ARG A 33 -6.29 -23.28 2.50
C ARG A 33 -5.62 -21.92 2.28
N ALA A 34 -6.01 -21.21 1.22
CA ALA A 34 -5.56 -19.84 0.96
C ALA A 34 -5.93 -18.91 2.13
N ALA A 35 -7.18 -18.98 2.59
CA ALA A 35 -7.66 -18.22 3.75
C ALA A 35 -6.89 -18.56 5.04
N LEU A 36 -6.72 -19.85 5.36
CA LEU A 36 -6.04 -20.30 6.57
C LEU A 36 -4.57 -19.93 6.58
N PHE A 37 -3.88 -20.03 5.43
CA PHE A 37 -2.49 -19.60 5.31
C PHE A 37 -2.30 -18.16 5.79
N TRP A 38 -3.11 -17.23 5.28
CA TRP A 38 -3.04 -15.82 5.70
C TRP A 38 -3.50 -15.63 7.14
N ARG A 39 -4.56 -16.31 7.58
CA ARG A 39 -5.04 -16.20 8.97
C ARG A 39 -3.97 -16.61 9.98
N TRP A 40 -3.22 -17.68 9.70
CA TRP A 40 -2.13 -18.13 10.57
C TRP A 40 -0.87 -17.27 10.45
N THR A 41 -0.67 -16.58 9.32
CA THR A 41 0.51 -15.73 9.10
C THR A 41 0.37 -14.34 9.72
N MET A 42 -0.82 -13.73 9.63
CA MET A 42 -1.04 -12.32 10.01
C MET A 42 -2.29 -12.09 10.88
N GLY A 43 -2.90 -13.14 11.41
CA GLY A 43 -4.01 -13.06 12.37
C GLY A 43 -5.40 -12.82 11.76
N PHE A 44 -5.48 -12.46 10.47
CA PHE A 44 -6.73 -12.31 9.71
C PHE A 44 -6.55 -12.76 8.26
N ASN A 45 -7.66 -12.91 7.53
CA ASN A 45 -7.66 -13.29 6.12
C ASN A 45 -8.84 -12.67 5.37
N ALA A 46 -8.75 -12.65 4.04
CA ALA A 46 -9.86 -12.30 3.15
C ALA A 46 -10.53 -13.56 2.57
N THR A 47 -11.70 -13.38 1.95
CA THR A 47 -12.31 -14.37 1.05
C THR A 47 -11.76 -14.25 -0.37
N MET A 48 -12.04 -15.23 -1.23
CA MET A 48 -11.61 -15.21 -2.63
C MET A 48 -12.18 -14.01 -3.40
N GLU A 49 -13.41 -13.58 -3.09
CA GLU A 49 -13.95 -12.32 -3.63
C GLU A 49 -13.35 -11.09 -2.95
N GLY A 50 -13.18 -11.15 -1.63
CA GLY A 50 -12.68 -10.03 -0.83
C GLY A 50 -11.30 -9.56 -1.28
N ILE A 51 -10.36 -10.48 -1.55
CA ILE A 51 -9.00 -10.10 -1.96
C ILE A 51 -8.98 -9.31 -3.28
N HIS A 52 -9.92 -9.57 -4.20
CA HIS A 52 -10.08 -8.80 -5.43
C HIS A 52 -10.59 -7.39 -5.16
N ARG A 53 -11.54 -7.22 -4.23
CA ARG A 53 -12.00 -5.89 -3.79
C ARG A 53 -10.87 -5.09 -3.14
N TRP A 54 -10.05 -5.73 -2.30
CA TRP A 54 -8.84 -5.11 -1.72
C TRP A 54 -7.86 -4.67 -2.80
N ALA A 55 -7.55 -5.56 -3.75
CA ALA A 55 -6.64 -5.25 -4.86
C ALA A 55 -7.16 -4.10 -5.73
N TRP A 56 -8.46 -4.11 -6.05
CA TRP A 56 -9.10 -3.07 -6.85
C TRP A 56 -9.03 -1.70 -6.13
N TRP A 57 -9.39 -1.63 -4.85
CA TRP A 57 -9.33 -0.36 -4.11
C TRP A 57 -7.91 0.16 -3.96
N PHE A 58 -6.92 -0.69 -3.70
CA PHE A 58 -5.51 -0.25 -3.67
C PHE A 58 -5.04 0.29 -5.02
N ALA A 59 -5.47 -0.35 -6.12
CA ALA A 59 -5.14 0.10 -7.47
C ALA A 59 -5.82 1.44 -7.80
N VAL A 60 -7.08 1.65 -7.41
CA VAL A 60 -7.83 2.90 -7.66
C VAL A 60 -7.35 4.06 -6.79
N LEU A 61 -7.02 3.80 -5.52
CA LEU A 61 -6.58 4.85 -4.60
C LEU A 61 -5.20 5.42 -4.97
N THR A 62 -4.34 4.64 -5.63
CA THR A 62 -2.99 5.07 -6.04
C THR A 62 -3.04 6.30 -6.99
N PRO A 63 -3.69 6.24 -8.17
CA PRO A 63 -3.81 7.40 -9.05
C PRO A 63 -4.77 8.46 -8.49
N LEU A 64 -5.78 8.09 -7.70
CA LEU A 64 -6.70 9.07 -7.12
C LEU A 64 -5.98 10.01 -6.15
N THR A 65 -5.19 9.46 -5.21
CA THR A 65 -4.39 10.26 -4.27
C THR A 65 -3.27 11.02 -4.98
N GLY A 66 -2.63 10.42 -5.98
CA GLY A 66 -1.66 11.12 -6.83
C GLY A 66 -2.28 12.30 -7.58
N GLY A 67 -3.47 12.12 -8.15
CA GLY A 67 -4.22 13.17 -8.83
C GLY A 67 -4.62 14.31 -7.91
N ILE A 68 -5.11 14.01 -6.71
CA ILE A 68 -5.41 15.01 -5.67
C ILE A 68 -4.14 15.79 -5.31
N GLY A 69 -3.00 15.12 -5.13
CA GLY A 69 -1.72 15.77 -4.81
C GLY A 69 -1.27 16.75 -5.90
N ILE A 70 -1.39 16.38 -7.18
CA ILE A 70 -1.07 17.28 -8.30
C ILE A 70 -2.05 18.45 -8.36
N LEU A 71 -3.36 18.19 -8.20
CA LEU A 71 -4.36 19.25 -8.24
C LEU A 71 -4.12 20.31 -7.16
N LEU A 72 -3.68 19.93 -5.96
CA LEU A 72 -3.39 20.85 -4.86
C LEU A 72 -2.06 21.60 -5.03
N THR A 73 -1.10 21.02 -5.75
CA THR A 73 0.23 21.62 -5.95
C THR A 73 0.12 22.84 -6.86
N GLY A 74 0.52 24.01 -6.37
CA GLY A 74 0.48 25.30 -7.09
C GLY A 74 -0.91 25.95 -7.20
N THR A 75 -1.99 25.27 -6.78
CA THR A 75 -3.33 25.88 -6.67
C THR A 75 -3.71 26.18 -5.22
N VAL A 76 -3.29 25.31 -4.30
CA VAL A 76 -3.56 25.40 -2.86
C VAL A 76 -2.27 25.45 -2.05
N VAL A 77 -1.25 24.69 -2.46
CA VAL A 77 0.04 24.59 -1.76
C VAL A 77 1.20 24.82 -2.73
N ASP A 78 1.96 25.89 -2.51
CA ASP A 78 3.13 26.23 -3.34
C ASP A 78 4.41 25.53 -2.87
N ASN A 79 4.55 25.30 -1.56
CA ASN A 79 5.69 24.59 -0.98
C ASN A 79 5.24 23.62 0.11
N TRP A 80 5.24 22.33 -0.23
CA TRP A 80 4.84 21.26 0.68
C TRP A 80 5.71 21.14 1.94
N TYR A 81 6.99 21.53 1.89
CA TYR A 81 7.86 21.51 3.07
C TYR A 81 7.42 22.55 4.10
N ILE A 82 7.22 23.80 3.68
CA ILE A 82 6.76 24.87 4.57
C ILE A 82 5.35 24.57 5.10
N TRP A 83 4.44 24.12 4.24
CA TRP A 83 3.10 23.69 4.67
C TRP A 83 3.18 22.59 5.75
N ALA A 84 4.08 21.62 5.60
CA ALA A 84 4.28 20.56 6.58
C ALA A 84 4.94 21.08 7.88
N GLN A 85 5.77 22.12 7.84
CA GLN A 85 6.29 22.79 9.04
C GLN A 85 5.18 23.51 9.79
N GLU A 86 4.34 24.29 9.09
CA GLU A 86 3.20 25.01 9.67
C GLU A 86 2.19 24.08 10.36
N HIS A 87 2.06 22.85 9.84
CA HIS A 87 1.18 21.81 10.41
C HIS A 87 1.89 20.85 11.36
N ASN A 88 3.15 21.10 11.73
CA ASN A 88 3.93 20.29 12.65
C ASN A 88 4.12 18.81 12.23
N PHE A 89 4.24 18.55 10.93
CA PHE A 89 4.57 17.23 10.38
C PHE A 89 6.07 17.03 10.15
N VAL A 90 6.83 18.12 9.99
CA VAL A 90 8.28 18.05 9.76
C VAL A 90 9.00 17.77 11.08
N THR A 91 9.88 16.77 11.06
CA THR A 91 10.81 16.52 12.17
C THR A 91 11.82 17.66 12.29
N GLU A 92 12.00 18.19 13.49
CA GLU A 92 13.10 19.12 13.77
C GLU A 92 14.43 18.37 13.81
N TYR A 93 15.41 18.85 13.05
CA TYR A 93 16.80 18.41 13.18
C TYR A 93 17.54 19.36 14.10
N THR A 94 18.13 18.85 15.18
CA THR A 94 18.92 19.64 16.15
C THR A 94 20.35 19.92 15.68
N GLN A 95 20.74 19.44 14.50
CA GLN A 95 22.05 19.67 13.90
C GLN A 95 21.95 20.68 12.76
N PRO A 96 23.00 21.46 12.48
CA PRO A 96 23.03 22.38 11.35
C PRO A 96 22.76 21.62 10.04
N TYR A 97 21.84 22.14 9.22
CA TYR A 97 21.54 21.62 7.88
C TYR A 97 21.56 22.76 6.86
N GLY A 98 21.81 22.46 5.59
CA GLY A 98 21.90 23.48 4.53
C GLY A 98 23.29 24.15 4.42
N VAL A 99 23.35 25.33 3.80
CA VAL A 99 24.62 26.04 3.51
C VAL A 99 25.39 26.33 4.81
N ASP A 100 24.69 26.64 5.89
CA ASP A 100 25.26 26.94 7.21
C ASP A 100 26.01 25.74 7.84
N ALA A 101 25.73 24.51 7.41
CA ALA A 101 26.51 23.33 7.80
C ALA A 101 27.87 23.24 7.08
N TYR A 102 28.04 23.90 5.93
CA TYR A 102 29.28 23.91 5.14
C TYR A 102 30.23 25.07 5.50
N VAL A 103 29.72 26.16 6.08
CA VAL A 103 30.53 27.35 6.40
C VAL A 103 31.49 27.12 7.59
N GLY A 104 31.30 26.05 8.38
CA GLY A 104 32.11 25.75 9.57
C GLY A 104 33.36 24.86 9.37
N GLN A 105 33.66 24.41 8.14
CA GLN A 105 34.80 23.51 7.85
C GLN A 105 35.90 24.12 6.96
N GLY A 106 35.83 25.42 6.65
CA GLY A 106 36.94 26.16 6.06
C GLY A 106 37.75 26.82 7.18
N GLY A 107 38.98 26.33 7.42
CA GLY A 107 39.95 26.98 8.30
C GLY A 107 40.46 28.30 7.75
#